data_AF-A0A0G1CDQ9-F1
#
_entry.id   AF-A0A0G1CDQ9-F1
#
_cell.length_a   1.000
_cell.length_b   1.000
_cell.length_c   1.000
_cell.angle_alpha   90.00
_cell.angle_beta   90.00
_cell.angle_gamma   90.00
#
_symmetry.space_group_name_H-M   'P 1'
#
loop_
_entity.id
_entity.type
_entity.pdbx_description
1 polymer ?
#
loop_
_entity_poly.entity_id
_entity_poly.type
_entity_poly.pdbx_seq_one_letter_code
_entity_poly.pdbx_strand_id
1 'polypeptide(L)'
;MASRKKSRLAVFDIDGTIFRSSLQRELIMALVRYNVFPAIVKKELEQNYFSWVNRQGNYEDYIMQVVRSYEKRIAGVSVEDVRRVAQIVISQQKSRVYTYTRQLIEKLRPTHNLVAISGSPIEIVEEFNSHYKFDAVYGMTFQIHDERYTGEVLEIPIRDKKAVLKKYLLEKNLKLAGSVGVGDGESDASFLEIVSRPICFNPNKNLYKIAKKKGWEIVVERKDVIYNM
;
A
#
# COMPACT_ATOMS: atom_id res chain seq x y z
N MET A 1 6.24 18.32 -28.79
CA MET A 1 7.08 17.10 -28.64
C MET A 1 6.15 15.93 -28.39
N ALA A 2 6.17 14.90 -29.24
CA ALA A 2 5.33 13.73 -29.05
C ALA A 2 5.75 13.00 -27.76
N SER A 3 4.86 12.94 -26.77
CA SER A 3 5.04 12.16 -25.54
C SER A 3 5.39 10.72 -25.92
N ARG A 4 6.62 10.29 -25.65
CA ARG A 4 7.07 8.92 -25.88
C ARG A 4 6.14 7.99 -25.09
N LYS A 5 5.38 7.13 -25.79
CA LYS A 5 4.37 6.25 -25.18
C LYS A 5 5.04 5.40 -24.09
N LYS A 6 4.54 5.48 -22.84
CA LYS A 6 4.97 4.63 -21.73
C LYS A 6 4.84 3.16 -22.14
N SER A 7 5.96 2.44 -22.19
CA SER A 7 5.99 1.06 -22.72
C SER A 7 6.42 0.01 -21.71
N ARG A 8 6.86 0.42 -20.53
CA ARG A 8 7.30 -0.45 -19.44
C ARG A 8 6.36 -0.34 -18.25
N LEU A 9 6.49 -1.26 -17.30
CA LEU A 9 5.70 -1.31 -16.07
C LEU A 9 6.58 -1.00 -14.87
N ALA A 10 6.12 -0.16 -13.95
CA ALA A 10 6.68 -0.09 -12.61
C ALA A 10 5.56 -0.26 -11.59
N VAL A 11 5.66 -1.28 -10.74
CA VAL A 11 4.67 -1.60 -9.71
C VAL A 11 5.25 -1.33 -8.32
N PHE A 12 4.45 -0.73 -7.45
CA PHE A 12 4.85 -0.35 -6.10
C PHE A 12 3.81 -0.82 -5.09
N ASP A 13 4.26 -1.34 -3.95
CA ASP A 13 3.46 -1.25 -2.73
C ASP A 13 3.39 0.23 -2.23
N ILE A 14 2.40 0.56 -1.41
CA ILE A 14 2.28 1.88 -0.80
C ILE A 14 2.77 1.91 0.66
N ASP A 15 2.32 0.96 1.49
CA ASP A 15 2.35 1.03 2.94
C ASP A 15 3.65 0.47 3.52
N GLY A 16 4.61 1.34 3.85
CA GLY A 16 5.97 0.91 4.22
C GLY A 16 6.95 0.99 3.04
N THR A 17 6.43 1.12 1.82
CA THR A 17 7.23 1.29 0.60
C THR A 17 7.27 2.75 0.10
N ILE A 18 6.13 3.36 -0.20
CA ILE A 18 6.07 4.78 -0.59
C ILE A 18 5.77 5.63 0.63
N PHE A 19 4.67 5.34 1.31
CA PHE A 19 4.20 6.02 2.51
C PHE A 19 4.97 5.51 3.73
N ARG A 20 5.49 6.43 4.55
CA ARG A 20 6.29 6.13 5.76
C ARG A 20 5.41 5.79 6.97
N SER A 21 4.41 4.96 6.73
CA SER A 21 3.40 4.50 7.66
C SER A 21 2.50 3.47 6.94
N SER A 22 1.33 3.16 7.51
CA SER A 22 0.24 2.48 6.82
C SER A 22 -0.97 3.40 6.68
N LEU A 23 -1.47 3.56 5.47
CA LEU A 23 -2.71 4.27 5.14
C LEU A 23 -3.90 3.67 5.90
N GLN A 24 -4.06 2.34 5.90
CA GLN A 24 -5.08 1.65 6.71
C GLN A 24 -5.03 2.08 8.19
N ARG A 25 -3.83 2.10 8.79
CA ARG A 25 -3.65 2.52 10.19
C ARG A 25 -4.03 3.99 10.39
N GLU A 26 -3.57 4.88 9.52
CA GLU A 26 -3.89 6.30 9.63
C GLU A 26 -5.40 6.55 9.44
N LEU A 27 -6.04 5.83 8.51
CA LEU A 27 -7.47 5.90 8.25
C LEU A 27 -8.28 5.45 9.46
N ILE A 28 -8.04 4.25 10.01
CA ILE A 28 -8.83 3.75 11.14
C ILE A 28 -8.71 4.66 12.37
N MET A 29 -7.51 5.19 12.63
CA MET A 29 -7.29 6.11 13.76
C MET A 29 -8.01 7.45 13.54
N ALA A 30 -8.11 7.90 12.30
CA ALA A 30 -8.86 9.09 11.95
C ALA A 30 -10.37 8.86 11.99
N LEU A 31 -10.87 7.70 11.54
CA LEU A 31 -12.28 7.33 11.66
C LEU A 31 -12.74 7.33 13.12
N VAL A 32 -11.90 6.86 14.04
CA VAL A 32 -12.18 6.99 15.48
C VAL A 32 -12.13 8.45 15.93
N ARG A 33 -11.14 9.23 15.49
CA ARG A 33 -10.99 10.64 15.87
C ARG A 33 -12.17 11.50 15.44
N TYR A 34 -12.77 11.21 14.29
CA TYR A 34 -13.93 11.90 13.74
C TYR A 34 -15.26 11.23 14.09
N ASN A 35 -15.28 10.35 15.09
CA ASN A 35 -16.46 9.66 15.61
C ASN A 35 -17.24 8.82 14.58
N VAL A 36 -16.60 8.45 13.46
CA VAL A 36 -17.18 7.50 12.48
C VAL A 36 -17.08 6.08 13.04
N PHE A 37 -15.95 5.75 13.68
CA PHE A 37 -15.76 4.50 14.43
C PHE A 37 -15.78 4.78 15.93
N PRO A 38 -16.23 3.82 16.77
CA PRO A 38 -16.30 4.00 18.21
C PRO A 38 -14.91 4.07 18.86
N ALA A 39 -14.79 4.85 19.93
CA ALA A 39 -13.53 5.05 20.67
C ALA A 39 -12.88 3.75 21.17
N ILE A 40 -13.68 2.70 21.41
CA ILE A 40 -13.21 1.38 21.86
C ILE A 40 -12.17 0.76 20.91
N VAL A 41 -12.19 1.12 19.62
CA VAL A 41 -11.24 0.61 18.63
C VAL A 41 -9.79 0.89 19.04
N LYS A 42 -9.51 2.05 19.67
CA LYS A 42 -8.15 2.35 20.15
C LYS A 42 -7.70 1.35 21.22
N LYS A 43 -8.59 1.02 22.16
CA LYS A 43 -8.33 0.06 23.24
C LYS A 43 -8.16 -1.36 22.69
N GLU A 44 -8.97 -1.74 21.70
CA GLU A 44 -8.82 -3.05 21.04
C GLU A 44 -7.45 -3.23 20.41
N LEU A 45 -6.92 -2.17 19.78
CA LEU A 45 -5.63 -2.19 19.07
C LEU A 45 -4.41 -1.98 19.98
N GLU A 46 -4.63 -1.58 21.23
CA GLU A 46 -3.60 -1.09 22.16
C GLU A 46 -2.55 -2.16 22.48
N GLN A 47 -2.98 -3.39 22.75
CA GLN A 47 -2.08 -4.48 23.12
C GLN A 47 -1.08 -4.80 22.01
N ASN A 48 -1.55 -5.02 20.78
CA ASN A 48 -0.65 -5.34 19.67
C ASN A 48 0.17 -4.12 19.25
N TYR A 49 -0.40 -2.91 19.36
CA TYR A 49 0.35 -1.68 19.13
C TYR A 49 1.55 -1.56 20.07
N PHE A 50 1.34 -1.68 21.39
CA PHE A 50 2.43 -1.58 22.36
C PHE A 50 3.39 -2.76 22.27
N SER A 51 2.91 -3.97 21.99
CA SER A 51 3.78 -5.12 21.74
C SER A 51 4.74 -4.85 20.58
N TRP A 52 4.23 -4.31 19.47
CA TRP A 52 5.06 -3.92 18.32
C TRP A 52 6.03 -2.77 18.66
N VAL A 53 5.54 -1.66 19.23
CA VAL A 53 6.37 -0.48 19.51
C VAL A 53 7.45 -0.79 20.56
N ASN A 54 7.14 -1.61 21.55
CA ASN A 54 8.09 -2.06 22.58
C ASN A 54 8.97 -3.23 22.12
N ARG A 55 8.86 -3.67 20.85
CA ARG A 55 9.62 -4.78 20.26
C ARG A 55 9.44 -6.13 20.96
N GLN A 56 8.27 -6.34 21.56
CA GLN A 56 7.85 -7.59 22.18
C GLN A 56 6.99 -8.45 21.22
N GLY A 57 6.51 -7.84 20.13
CA GLY A 57 5.80 -8.48 19.03
C GLY A 57 6.26 -7.94 17.68
N ASN A 58 5.57 -8.34 16.62
CA ASN A 58 5.88 -7.93 15.26
C ASN A 58 4.81 -6.95 14.70
N TYR A 59 5.18 -6.24 13.64
CA TYR A 59 4.29 -5.29 12.97
C TYR A 59 3.08 -5.96 12.30
N GLU A 60 3.25 -7.21 11.85
CA GLU A 60 2.24 -7.96 11.11
C GLU A 60 1.02 -8.27 11.99
N ASP A 61 1.23 -8.70 13.22
CA ASP A 61 0.17 -8.96 14.20
C ASP A 61 -0.67 -7.70 14.47
N TYR A 62 0.00 -6.54 14.57
CA TYR A 62 -0.65 -5.26 14.78
C TYR A 62 -1.46 -4.83 13.54
N ILE A 63 -0.87 -4.86 12.35
CA ILE A 63 -1.56 -4.41 11.15
C ILE A 63 -2.72 -5.34 10.76
N MET A 64 -2.59 -6.65 10.99
CA MET A 64 -3.68 -7.60 10.79
C MET A 64 -4.84 -7.35 11.75
N GLN A 65 -4.56 -6.94 12.99
CA GLN A 65 -5.61 -6.54 13.92
C GLN A 65 -6.30 -5.24 13.49
N VAL A 66 -5.55 -4.29 12.92
CA VAL A 66 -6.09 -3.06 12.31
C VAL A 66 -7.04 -3.40 11.15
N VAL A 67 -6.63 -4.29 10.24
CA VAL A 67 -7.46 -4.74 9.11
C VAL A 67 -8.75 -5.39 9.60
N ARG A 68 -8.64 -6.38 10.49
CA ARG A 68 -9.82 -7.07 11.08
C ARG A 68 -10.77 -6.11 11.79
N SER A 69 -10.22 -5.10 12.48
CA SER A 69 -11.03 -4.10 13.19
C SER A 69 -11.81 -3.20 12.23
N TYR A 70 -11.25 -2.92 11.06
CA TYR A 70 -11.92 -2.18 9.99
C TYR A 70 -13.02 -3.03 9.35
N GLU A 71 -12.69 -4.24 8.90
CA GLU A 71 -13.65 -5.18 8.29
C GLU A 71 -14.87 -5.41 9.19
N LYS A 72 -14.64 -5.59 10.50
CA LYS A 72 -15.71 -5.79 11.50
C LYS A 72 -16.69 -4.61 11.61
N ARG A 73 -16.29 -3.39 11.21
CA ARG A 73 -16.99 -2.14 11.57
C ARG A 73 -17.46 -1.31 10.40
N ILE A 74 -16.96 -1.60 9.20
CA ILE A 74 -17.30 -0.81 8.03
C ILE A 74 -18.78 -0.99 7.63
N ALA A 75 -19.40 -2.13 7.96
CA ALA A 75 -20.82 -2.37 7.71
C ALA A 75 -21.71 -1.28 8.29
N GLY A 76 -22.59 -0.72 7.46
CA GLY A 76 -23.51 0.37 7.80
C GLY A 76 -22.88 1.76 7.81
N VAL A 77 -21.57 1.91 7.62
CA VAL A 77 -20.90 3.22 7.62
C VAL A 77 -21.14 3.94 6.30
N SER A 78 -21.29 5.26 6.35
CA SER A 78 -21.44 6.12 5.16
C SER A 78 -20.15 6.13 4.33
N VAL A 79 -20.29 5.93 3.02
CA VAL A 79 -19.18 6.05 2.06
C VAL A 79 -18.63 7.49 2.05
N GLU A 80 -19.51 8.49 2.16
CA GLU A 80 -19.11 9.89 2.23
C GLU A 80 -18.24 10.18 3.45
N ASP A 81 -18.60 9.64 4.62
CA ASP A 81 -17.81 9.83 5.84
C ASP A 81 -16.41 9.23 5.70
N VAL A 82 -16.29 8.02 5.15
CA VAL A 82 -14.98 7.38 4.95
C VAL A 82 -14.13 8.17 3.97
N ARG A 83 -14.69 8.61 2.84
CA ARG A 83 -13.99 9.45 1.85
C ARG A 83 -13.55 10.78 2.44
N ARG A 84 -14.42 11.47 3.18
CA ARG A 84 -14.10 12.72 3.88
C ARG A 84 -12.95 12.55 4.86
N VAL A 85 -12.97 11.48 5.67
CA VAL A 85 -11.86 11.19 6.59
C VAL A 85 -10.58 10.85 5.84
N ALA A 86 -10.64 10.07 4.76
CA ALA A 86 -9.50 9.75 3.92
C ALA A 86 -8.85 11.02 3.33
N GLN A 87 -9.65 11.94 2.79
CA GLN A 87 -9.19 13.25 2.29
C GLN A 87 -8.45 14.04 3.36
N ILE A 88 -9.02 14.12 4.57
CA ILE A 88 -8.39 14.81 5.69
C ILE A 88 -7.02 14.18 6.02
N VAL A 89 -6.96 12.85 6.14
CA VAL A 89 -5.72 12.13 6.45
C VAL A 89 -4.64 12.42 5.39
N ILE A 90 -4.99 12.29 4.12
CA ILE A 90 -4.03 12.50 3.03
C ILE A 90 -3.60 13.96 2.94
N SER A 91 -4.51 14.92 3.09
CA SER A 91 -4.17 16.35 3.05
C SER A 91 -3.09 16.72 4.08
N GLN A 92 -3.14 16.09 5.25
CA GLN A 92 -2.19 16.29 6.36
C GLN A 92 -0.89 15.51 6.19
N GLN A 93 -0.93 14.34 5.54
CA GLN A 93 0.19 13.39 5.54
C GLN A 93 0.79 13.08 4.16
N LYS A 94 0.31 13.67 3.06
CA LYS A 94 0.77 13.39 1.69
C LYS A 94 2.29 13.44 1.49
N SER A 95 3.01 14.23 2.29
CA SER A 95 4.47 14.36 2.21
C SER A 95 5.25 13.35 3.06
N ARG A 96 4.56 12.50 3.84
CA ARG A 96 5.15 11.47 4.70
C ARG A 96 5.57 10.26 3.86
N VAL A 97 6.55 10.45 2.99
CA VAL A 97 7.05 9.41 2.06
C VAL A 97 8.56 9.22 2.14
N TYR A 98 9.04 8.06 1.71
CA TYR A 98 10.46 7.75 1.65
C TYR A 98 11.12 8.50 0.49
N THR A 99 12.39 8.89 0.69
CA THR A 99 13.13 9.68 -0.30
C THR A 99 13.47 8.84 -1.52
N TYR A 100 13.98 7.62 -1.31
CA TYR A 100 14.37 6.68 -2.35
C TYR A 100 13.21 6.37 -3.29
N THR A 101 12.07 5.92 -2.76
CA THR A 101 10.93 5.51 -3.59
C THR A 101 10.28 6.71 -4.29
N ARG A 102 10.22 7.89 -3.64
CA ARG A 102 9.81 9.13 -4.32
C ARG A 102 10.71 9.47 -5.51
N GLN A 103 12.03 9.43 -5.34
CA GLN A 103 12.98 9.71 -6.43
C GLN A 103 12.87 8.66 -7.54
N LEU A 104 12.70 7.39 -7.19
CA LEU A 104 12.53 6.30 -8.15
C LEU A 104 11.24 6.47 -8.96
N ILE A 105 10.13 6.85 -8.31
CA ILE A 105 8.87 7.15 -8.98
C ILE A 105 9.08 8.25 -10.03
N GLU A 106 9.70 9.37 -9.66
CA GLU A 106 9.94 10.47 -10.60
C GLU A 106 10.86 10.08 -11.76
N LYS A 107 11.88 9.26 -11.49
CA LYS A 107 12.77 8.71 -12.52
C LYS A 107 12.03 7.79 -13.51
N LEU A 108 11.10 6.97 -13.04
CA LEU A 108 10.41 5.98 -13.86
C LEU A 108 9.19 6.55 -14.60
N ARG A 109 8.55 7.59 -14.04
CA ARG A 109 7.36 8.27 -14.58
C ARG A 109 7.39 8.57 -16.09
N PRO A 110 8.47 9.08 -16.70
CA PRO A 110 8.47 9.38 -18.14
C PRO A 110 8.52 8.13 -19.04
N THR A 111 8.80 6.93 -18.49
CA THR A 111 9.07 5.72 -19.29
C THR A 111 8.20 4.52 -18.90
N HIS A 112 7.64 4.52 -17.70
CA HIS A 112 6.86 3.42 -17.14
C HIS A 112 5.42 3.83 -16.88
N ASN A 113 4.52 2.88 -17.09
CA ASN A 113 3.19 2.88 -16.51
C ASN A 113 3.35 2.55 -15.03
N LEU A 114 3.05 3.51 -14.17
CA LEU A 114 3.18 3.40 -12.73
C LEU A 114 1.90 2.81 -12.16
N VAL A 115 2.03 1.70 -11.46
CA VAL A 115 0.93 1.01 -10.78
C VAL A 115 1.23 0.93 -9.28
N ALA A 116 0.26 1.27 -8.43
CA ALA A 116 0.36 1.01 -7.00
C ALA A 116 -0.63 -0.08 -6.56
N ILE A 117 -0.20 -1.03 -5.74
CA ILE A 117 -1.06 -2.09 -5.19
C ILE A 117 -0.88 -2.11 -3.68
N SER A 118 -1.90 -1.68 -2.95
CA SER A 118 -1.91 -1.58 -1.49
C SER A 118 -2.96 -2.50 -0.87
N GLY A 119 -2.75 -2.84 0.40
CA GLY A 119 -3.76 -3.50 1.21
C GLY A 119 -4.68 -2.57 1.98
N SER A 120 -4.49 -1.27 1.85
CA SER A 120 -5.36 -0.27 2.47
C SER A 120 -6.67 -0.12 1.68
N PRO A 121 -7.72 0.48 2.26
CA PRO A 121 -9.02 0.59 1.61
C PRO A 121 -8.92 1.53 0.41
N ILE A 122 -9.67 1.23 -0.64
CA ILE A 122 -9.55 1.94 -1.92
C ILE A 122 -9.72 3.45 -1.78
N GLU A 123 -10.57 3.92 -0.86
CA GLU A 123 -10.85 5.34 -0.66
C GLU A 123 -9.60 6.13 -0.30
N ILE A 124 -8.81 5.66 0.66
CA ILE A 124 -7.56 6.35 1.04
C ILE A 124 -6.44 6.14 0.02
N VAL A 125 -6.45 5.00 -0.69
CA VAL A 125 -5.50 4.73 -1.77
C VAL A 125 -5.71 5.67 -2.95
N GLU A 126 -6.97 5.90 -3.35
CA GLU A 126 -7.34 6.86 -4.40
C GLU A 126 -7.02 8.29 -3.98
N GLU A 127 -7.33 8.67 -2.74
CA GLU A 127 -6.97 9.98 -2.21
C GLU A 127 -5.45 10.19 -2.19
N PHE A 128 -4.66 9.18 -1.80
CA PHE A 128 -3.21 9.22 -1.91
C PHE A 128 -2.76 9.40 -3.37
N ASN A 129 -3.40 8.68 -4.29
CA ASN A 129 -3.10 8.76 -5.72
C ASN A 129 -3.45 10.12 -6.34
N SER A 130 -4.43 10.84 -5.77
CA SER A 130 -4.76 12.20 -6.21
C SER A 130 -3.56 13.15 -6.16
N HIS A 131 -2.55 12.86 -5.32
CA HIS A 131 -1.29 13.60 -5.25
C HIS A 131 -0.15 12.98 -6.07
N TYR A 132 -0.04 11.65 -6.09
CA TYR A 132 1.09 10.95 -6.71
C TYR A 132 0.92 10.62 -8.19
N LYS A 133 -0.32 10.62 -8.69
CA LYS A 133 -0.68 10.48 -10.10
C LYS A 133 -0.07 9.22 -10.75
N PHE A 134 -0.24 8.07 -10.10
CA PHE A 134 -0.01 6.77 -10.72
C PHE A 134 -1.06 6.54 -11.83
N ASP A 135 -0.68 5.75 -12.83
CA ASP A 135 -1.54 5.41 -13.96
C ASP A 135 -2.67 4.43 -13.57
N ALA A 136 -2.45 3.65 -12.51
CA ALA A 136 -3.49 2.84 -11.86
C ALA A 136 -3.13 2.60 -10.38
N VAL A 137 -4.16 2.50 -9.54
CA VAL A 137 -4.01 2.09 -8.14
C VAL A 137 -5.04 1.04 -7.78
N TYR A 138 -4.66 0.16 -6.87
CA TYR A 138 -5.48 -0.94 -6.38
C TYR A 138 -5.43 -0.95 -4.85
N GLY A 139 -6.59 -1.11 -4.24
CA GLY A 139 -6.79 -1.18 -2.78
C GLY A 139 -7.94 -2.12 -2.46
N MET A 140 -8.12 -2.43 -1.18
CA MET A 140 -9.21 -3.29 -0.70
C MET A 140 -10.57 -2.59 -0.92
N THR A 141 -11.52 -3.29 -1.53
CA THR A 141 -12.85 -2.75 -1.83
C THR A 141 -13.95 -3.50 -1.09
N PHE A 142 -14.90 -2.76 -0.54
CA PHE A 142 -16.09 -3.30 0.10
C PHE A 142 -17.32 -3.04 -0.77
N GLN A 143 -18.30 -3.94 -0.70
CA GLN A 143 -19.57 -3.75 -1.38
C GLN A 143 -20.33 -2.58 -0.76
N ILE A 144 -20.97 -1.79 -1.62
CA ILE A 144 -21.75 -0.61 -1.28
C ILE A 144 -23.20 -0.82 -1.72
N HIS A 145 -24.14 -0.49 -0.85
CA HIS A 145 -25.57 -0.44 -1.11
C HIS A 145 -26.14 0.81 -0.45
N ASP A 146 -26.93 1.61 -1.18
CA ASP A 146 -27.51 2.88 -0.69
C ASP A 146 -26.48 3.79 0.02
N GLU A 147 -25.34 4.04 -0.63
CA GLU A 147 -24.27 4.91 -0.13
C GLU A 147 -23.63 4.47 1.19
N ARG A 148 -23.87 3.22 1.61
CA ARG A 148 -23.30 2.61 2.80
C ARG A 148 -22.60 1.31 2.47
N TYR A 149 -21.58 0.98 3.24
CA TYR A 149 -20.90 -0.31 3.08
C TYR A 149 -21.75 -1.43 3.66
N THR A 150 -21.83 -2.57 2.97
CA THR A 150 -22.52 -3.76 3.49
C THR A 150 -21.64 -4.55 4.46
N GLY A 151 -20.32 -4.34 4.42
CA GLY A 151 -19.32 -5.14 5.13
C GLY A 151 -18.77 -6.33 4.32
N GLU A 152 -19.40 -6.66 3.19
CA GLU A 152 -18.88 -7.69 2.28
C GLU A 152 -17.63 -7.19 1.55
N VAL A 153 -16.58 -8.01 1.54
CA VAL A 153 -15.33 -7.69 0.84
C VAL A 153 -15.42 -8.21 -0.59
N LEU A 154 -15.41 -7.31 -1.57
CA LEU A 154 -15.55 -7.67 -2.99
C LEU A 154 -14.24 -8.13 -3.63
N GLU A 155 -13.16 -7.41 -3.33
CA GLU A 155 -11.84 -7.68 -3.90
C GLU A 155 -10.79 -7.42 -2.81
N ILE A 156 -9.91 -8.40 -2.63
CA ILE A 156 -8.76 -8.30 -1.74
C ILE A 156 -7.50 -8.39 -2.61
N PRO A 157 -7.00 -7.28 -3.17
CA PRO A 157 -5.71 -7.25 -3.84
C PRO A 157 -4.57 -7.82 -2.99
N ILE A 158 -4.70 -7.75 -1.64
CA ILE A 158 -3.73 -8.23 -0.65
C ILE A 158 -3.40 -9.71 -0.81
N ARG A 159 -4.39 -10.55 -1.18
CA ARG A 159 -4.19 -12.00 -1.20
C ARG A 159 -3.43 -12.47 -2.43
N ASP A 160 -3.50 -11.74 -3.55
CA ASP A 160 -2.77 -12.05 -4.77
C ASP A 160 -2.45 -10.80 -5.60
N LYS A 161 -1.49 -9.99 -5.12
CA LYS A 161 -1.00 -8.81 -5.85
C LYS A 161 -0.45 -9.16 -7.24
N LYS A 162 0.03 -10.40 -7.43
CA LYS A 162 0.50 -10.94 -8.72
C LYS A 162 -0.64 -11.09 -9.72
N ALA A 163 -1.81 -11.58 -9.30
CA ALA A 163 -2.99 -11.67 -10.16
C ALA A 163 -3.47 -10.28 -10.62
N VAL A 164 -3.54 -9.32 -9.71
CA VAL A 164 -3.89 -7.92 -10.02
C VAL A 164 -2.93 -7.35 -11.06
N LEU A 165 -1.63 -7.55 -10.87
CA LEU A 165 -0.63 -7.07 -11.82
C LEU A 165 -0.73 -7.74 -13.19
N LYS A 166 -0.99 -9.05 -13.24
CA LYS A 166 -1.20 -9.79 -14.50
C LYS A 166 -2.43 -9.29 -15.25
N LYS A 167 -3.53 -9.01 -14.54
CA LYS A 167 -4.75 -8.44 -15.14
C LYS A 167 -4.46 -7.07 -15.76
N TYR A 168 -3.77 -6.19 -15.05
CA TYR A 168 -3.37 -4.88 -15.59
C TYR A 168 -2.45 -4.99 -16.82
N LEU A 169 -1.46 -5.89 -16.78
CA LEU A 169 -0.57 -6.14 -17.92
C LEU A 169 -1.34 -6.57 -19.17
N LEU A 170 -2.34 -7.45 -19.01
CA LEU A 170 -3.20 -7.90 -20.09
C LEU A 170 -4.04 -6.75 -20.65
N GLU A 171 -4.72 -5.99 -19.78
CA GLU A 171 -5.58 -4.84 -20.16
C GLU A 171 -4.80 -3.74 -20.91
N LYS A 172 -3.54 -3.50 -20.52
CA LYS A 172 -2.70 -2.48 -21.14
C LYS A 172 -1.79 -3.02 -22.26
N ASN A 173 -1.87 -4.31 -22.56
CA ASN A 173 -0.98 -5.00 -23.51
C ASN A 173 0.52 -4.70 -23.24
N LEU A 174 0.91 -4.74 -21.96
CA LEU A 174 2.27 -4.50 -21.49
C LEU A 174 3.02 -5.82 -21.26
N LYS A 175 4.34 -5.77 -21.35
CA LYS A 175 5.22 -6.91 -21.09
C LYS A 175 5.97 -6.71 -19.78
N LEU A 176 6.39 -7.82 -19.18
CA LEU A 176 7.24 -7.81 -17.98
C LEU A 176 8.68 -7.38 -18.28
N ALA A 177 9.14 -7.44 -19.53
CA ALA A 177 10.50 -7.08 -19.91
C ALA A 177 10.81 -5.61 -19.56
N GLY A 178 11.84 -5.40 -18.75
CA GLY A 178 12.23 -4.07 -18.27
C GLY A 178 11.30 -3.48 -17.21
N SER A 179 10.46 -4.32 -16.58
CA SER A 179 9.62 -3.89 -15.46
C SER A 179 10.40 -3.76 -14.15
N VAL A 180 9.92 -2.87 -13.29
CA VAL A 180 10.44 -2.65 -11.93
C VAL A 180 9.33 -2.98 -10.93
N GLY A 181 9.67 -3.65 -9.84
CA GLY A 181 8.76 -3.87 -8.72
C GLY A 181 9.40 -3.43 -7.41
N VAL A 182 8.65 -2.76 -6.53
CA VAL A 182 9.13 -2.31 -5.23
C VAL A 182 8.15 -2.67 -4.13
N GLY A 183 8.61 -3.33 -3.08
CA GLY A 183 7.80 -3.69 -1.91
C GLY A 183 8.65 -3.90 -0.66
N ASP A 184 8.01 -3.87 0.51
CA ASP A 184 8.65 -4.04 1.83
C ASP A 184 8.13 -5.24 2.62
N GLY A 185 6.95 -5.76 2.25
CA GLY A 185 6.29 -6.87 2.95
C GLY A 185 6.40 -8.21 2.22
N GLU A 186 6.15 -9.29 2.96
CA GLU A 186 6.10 -10.64 2.38
C GLU A 186 5.00 -10.80 1.32
N SER A 187 3.86 -10.13 1.49
CA SER A 187 2.77 -10.10 0.50
C SER A 187 3.22 -9.60 -0.87
N ASP A 188 4.25 -8.77 -0.92
CA ASP A 188 4.78 -8.16 -2.14
C ASP A 188 5.66 -9.13 -2.93
N ALA A 189 6.18 -10.18 -2.28
CA ALA A 189 7.01 -11.19 -2.92
C ALA A 189 6.32 -11.81 -4.14
N SER A 190 4.98 -11.90 -4.10
CA SER A 190 4.16 -12.45 -5.19
C SER A 190 4.35 -11.69 -6.52
N PHE A 191 4.28 -10.35 -6.52
CA PHE A 191 4.49 -9.55 -7.73
C PHE A 191 5.98 -9.30 -8.00
N LEU A 192 6.81 -9.22 -6.96
CA LEU A 192 8.26 -9.09 -7.10
C LEU A 192 8.86 -10.29 -7.85
N GLU A 193 8.26 -11.47 -7.71
CA GLU A 193 8.71 -12.68 -8.40
C GLU A 193 8.60 -12.64 -9.92
N ILE A 194 7.73 -11.81 -10.49
CA ILE A 194 7.49 -11.79 -11.94
C ILE A 194 8.09 -10.59 -12.66
N VAL A 195 8.50 -9.54 -11.95
CA VAL A 195 9.11 -8.35 -12.57
C VAL A 195 10.56 -8.61 -12.97
N SER A 196 11.07 -7.83 -13.92
CA SER A 196 12.49 -7.95 -14.36
C SER A 196 13.47 -7.46 -13.30
N ARG A 197 13.12 -6.40 -12.55
CA ARG A 197 13.95 -5.83 -11.49
C ARG A 197 13.13 -5.72 -10.20
N PRO A 198 13.15 -6.74 -9.33
CA PRO A 198 12.57 -6.66 -7.99
C PRO A 198 13.47 -5.89 -7.03
N ILE A 199 12.88 -4.97 -6.28
CA ILE A 199 13.55 -4.16 -5.26
C ILE A 199 12.80 -4.39 -3.94
N CYS A 200 13.49 -5.02 -2.99
CA CYS A 200 13.02 -5.19 -1.62
C CYS A 200 13.45 -3.97 -0.81
N PHE A 201 12.55 -3.02 -0.64
CA PHE A 201 12.81 -1.76 0.05
C PHE A 201 12.46 -1.86 1.52
N ASN A 202 13.36 -1.49 2.44
CA ASN A 202 13.18 -1.61 3.89
C ASN A 202 12.51 -2.92 4.33
N PRO A 203 12.94 -4.09 3.82
CA PRO A 203 12.12 -5.30 3.88
C PRO A 203 11.93 -5.79 5.31
N ASN A 204 10.75 -6.34 5.58
CA ASN A 204 10.53 -7.12 6.79
C ASN A 204 11.42 -8.39 6.79
N LYS A 205 11.48 -9.09 7.93
CA LYS A 205 12.36 -10.26 8.09
C LYS A 205 12.08 -11.37 7.07
N ASN A 206 10.82 -11.58 6.68
CA ASN A 206 10.44 -12.64 5.76
C ASN A 206 10.79 -12.26 4.31
N LEU A 207 10.45 -11.05 3.86
CA LEU A 207 10.85 -10.55 2.55
C LEU A 207 12.38 -10.48 2.41
N TYR A 208 13.10 -10.07 3.47
CA TYR A 208 14.56 -10.05 3.48
C TYR A 208 15.15 -11.46 3.21
N LYS A 209 14.63 -12.50 3.86
CA LYS A 209 15.06 -13.88 3.64
C LYS A 209 14.81 -14.32 2.19
N ILE A 210 13.63 -13.99 1.65
CA ILE A 210 13.27 -14.29 0.26
C ILE A 210 14.22 -13.58 -0.71
N ALA A 211 14.48 -12.30 -0.48
CA ALA A 211 15.37 -11.47 -1.30
C ALA A 211 16.79 -12.02 -1.32
N LYS A 212 17.35 -12.37 -0.15
CA LYS A 212 18.68 -13.00 -0.06
C LYS A 212 18.74 -14.34 -0.78
N LYS A 213 17.70 -15.17 -0.67
CA LYS A 213 17.64 -16.47 -1.34
C LYS A 213 17.55 -16.34 -2.87
N LYS A 214 16.82 -15.34 -3.37
CA LYS A 214 16.58 -15.13 -4.80
C LYS A 214 17.57 -14.15 -5.45
N GLY A 215 18.48 -13.55 -4.69
CA GLY A 215 19.42 -12.53 -5.19
C GLY A 215 18.72 -11.23 -5.63
N TRP A 216 17.60 -10.89 -5.00
CA TRP A 216 16.90 -9.63 -5.29
C TRP A 216 17.61 -8.43 -4.68
N GLU A 217 17.48 -7.28 -5.33
CA GLU A 217 18.05 -6.01 -4.86
C GLU A 217 17.41 -5.64 -3.52
N ILE A 218 18.22 -5.32 -2.52
CA ILE A 218 17.75 -4.85 -1.21
C ILE A 218 18.21 -3.41 -1.05
N VAL A 219 17.26 -2.52 -0.74
CA VAL A 219 17.53 -1.12 -0.49
C VAL A 219 16.99 -0.76 0.88
N VAL A 220 17.81 -0.10 1.70
CA VAL A 220 17.37 0.35 3.01
C VAL A 220 17.62 1.85 3.15
N GLU A 221 16.57 2.56 3.54
CA GLU A 221 16.61 3.98 3.88
C GLU A 221 16.45 4.12 5.39
N ARG A 222 17.53 4.56 6.06
CA ARG A 222 17.53 4.79 7.50
C ARG A 222 18.08 6.17 7.80
N LYS A 223 17.27 6.97 8.51
CA LYS A 223 17.53 8.40 8.73
C LYS A 223 17.67 9.12 7.39
N ASP A 224 18.87 9.58 7.06
CA ASP A 224 19.27 10.33 5.88
C ASP A 224 20.22 9.53 4.97
N VAL A 225 20.42 8.23 5.24
CA VAL A 225 21.31 7.35 4.47
C VAL A 225 20.48 6.30 3.73
N ILE A 226 20.82 6.09 2.46
CA ILE A 226 20.29 5.02 1.60
C ILE A 226 21.45 4.08 1.24
N TYR A 227 21.29 2.79 1.51
CA TYR A 227 22.29 1.78 1.14
C TYR A 227 21.66 0.64 0.34
N ASN A 228 22.44 0.13 -0.63
CA ASN A 228 22.10 -1.03 -1.45
C ASN A 228 22.91 -2.23 -0.94
N MET A 229 22.27 -3.38 -0.77
CA MET A 229 22.89 -4.63 -0.28
C MET A 229 22.88 -5.73 -1.33
#